data_AF-A0A957VQG9-F1
#
_entry.id   AF-A0A957VQG9-F1
#
_cell.length_a   1.000
_cell.length_b   1.000
_cell.length_c   1.000
_cell.angle_alpha   90.00
_cell.angle_beta   90.00
_cell.angle_gamma   90.00
#
_symmetry.space_group_name_H-M   'P 1'
#
loop_
_entity.id
_entity.type
_entity.pdbx_description
1 polymer ?
#
loop_
_entity_poly.entity_id
_entity_poly.type
_entity_poly.pdbx_seq_one_letter_code
_entity_poly.pdbx_strand_id
1 'polypeptide(L)'
;FVRGRTVFFVGGVRRPDHDPALLVGNITAVNVAEMRWYHDIFRAPDRATTLIPNWEERLERMAEQTLHQDIVHLAGMPTWIQRFGEIVLAMSGKPALRAVWPNLQAMTIGGVTPAPYRAGLNQLVHGAPADAPDLLLNEVFNATEGFYAAQLDAGDMALLPDAGIFHEFIPADDARAGRYESAVGLDAVELDREYAMVISTGVG
;
A
#
# COMPACT_ATOMS: atom_id res chain seq x y z
N PHE A 1 -6.28 -15.99 -11.22
CA PHE A 1 -4.83 -15.85 -10.93
C PHE A 1 -4.25 -14.84 -11.89
N VAL A 2 -3.79 -13.69 -11.38
CA VAL A 2 -3.10 -12.70 -12.20
C VAL A 2 -1.74 -13.29 -12.57
N ARG A 3 -1.50 -13.55 -13.86
CA ARG A 3 -0.18 -13.93 -14.36
C ARG A 3 0.65 -12.64 -14.43
N GLY A 4 1.69 -12.53 -13.61
CA GLY A 4 2.55 -11.35 -13.54
C GLY A 4 3.14 -11.14 -12.15
N ARG A 5 3.91 -10.05 -11.98
CA ARG A 5 4.51 -9.66 -10.70
C ARG A 5 3.97 -8.33 -10.19
N THR A 6 3.94 -8.21 -8.86
CA THR A 6 3.61 -6.98 -8.16
C THR A 6 4.87 -6.30 -7.63
N VAL A 7 5.02 -5.00 -7.89
CA VAL A 7 6.01 -4.19 -7.18
C VAL A 7 5.42 -3.71 -5.86
N PHE A 8 6.03 -4.13 -4.75
CA PHE A 8 5.64 -3.67 -3.41
C PHE A 8 6.63 -2.64 -2.89
N PHE A 9 6.14 -1.45 -2.56
CA PHE A 9 6.92 -0.44 -1.88
C PHE A 9 6.79 -0.63 -0.38
N VAL A 10 7.92 -0.84 0.28
CA VAL A 10 7.97 -1.01 1.73
C VAL A 10 8.82 0.08 2.37
N GLY A 11 8.60 0.31 3.65
CA GLY A 11 9.42 1.26 4.40
C GLY A 11 10.82 0.73 4.72
N GLY A 12 11.46 1.31 5.72
CA GLY A 12 12.78 0.88 6.18
C GLY A 12 12.69 -0.21 7.24
N VAL A 13 13.75 -1.00 7.37
CA VAL A 13 13.94 -1.92 8.49
C VAL A 13 15.39 -1.89 8.95
N ARG A 14 15.61 -2.10 10.25
CA ARG A 14 16.93 -2.17 10.87
C ARG A 14 16.96 -3.23 11.97
N ARG A 15 18.15 -3.74 12.24
CA ARG A 15 18.43 -4.54 13.43
C ARG A 15 19.14 -3.66 14.45
N PRO A 16 18.59 -3.46 15.66
CA PRO A 16 19.25 -2.66 16.68
C PRO A 16 20.56 -3.30 17.16
N ASP A 17 21.56 -2.48 17.49
CA ASP A 17 22.89 -2.99 17.92
C ASP A 17 22.83 -3.79 19.22
N HIS A 18 21.89 -3.48 20.10
CA HIS A 18 21.75 -4.12 21.41
C HIS A 18 21.06 -5.49 21.36
N ASP A 19 20.34 -5.79 20.28
CA ASP A 19 19.75 -7.11 20.05
C ASP A 19 19.66 -7.40 18.54
N PRO A 20 20.64 -8.13 17.98
CA PRO A 20 20.64 -8.52 16.57
C PRO A 20 19.49 -9.44 16.18
N ALA A 21 18.86 -10.13 17.14
CA ALA A 21 17.70 -10.98 16.87
C ALA A 21 16.44 -10.14 16.61
N LEU A 22 16.37 -8.94 17.20
CA LEU A 22 15.26 -8.01 17.03
C LEU A 22 15.31 -7.33 15.65
N LEU A 23 14.13 -7.22 15.03
CA LEU A 23 13.93 -6.51 13.78
C LEU A 23 12.94 -5.37 14.01
N VAL A 24 13.36 -4.13 13.72
CA VAL A 24 12.56 -2.92 13.97
C VAL A 24 12.44 -2.13 12.68
N GLY A 25 11.22 -1.74 12.33
CA GLY A 25 10.98 -0.96 11.12
C GLY A 25 9.51 -0.87 10.77
N ASN A 26 9.23 -0.43 9.54
CA ASN A 26 7.87 -0.45 9.02
C ASN A 26 7.38 -1.89 8.89
N ILE A 27 6.13 -2.14 9.28
CA ILE A 27 5.51 -3.47 9.25
C ILE A 27 5.63 -4.13 7.87
N THR A 28 5.52 -3.35 6.79
CA THR A 28 5.69 -3.84 5.42
C THR A 28 7.09 -4.38 5.14
N ALA A 29 8.14 -3.73 5.67
CA ALA A 29 9.52 -4.16 5.48
C ALA A 29 9.88 -5.35 6.38
N VAL A 30 9.36 -5.37 7.62
CA VAL A 30 9.46 -6.53 8.53
C VAL A 30 8.80 -7.75 7.89
N ASN A 31 7.58 -7.60 7.35
CA ASN A 31 6.88 -8.68 6.66
C ASN A 31 7.70 -9.23 5.49
N VAL A 32 8.27 -8.36 4.64
CA VAL A 32 9.12 -8.81 3.52
C VAL A 32 10.40 -9.51 4.00
N ALA A 33 10.99 -9.07 5.11
CA ALA A 33 12.18 -9.72 5.67
C ALA A 33 11.89 -11.16 6.12
N GLU A 34 10.71 -11.39 6.70
CA GLU A 34 10.26 -12.66 7.27
C GLU A 34 9.46 -13.56 6.30
N MET A 35 9.07 -13.03 5.14
CA MET A 35 8.35 -13.76 4.09
C MET A 35 9.13 -14.99 3.63
N ARG A 36 8.38 -16.07 3.37
CA ARG A 36 8.94 -17.29 2.77
C ARG A 36 9.30 -17.07 1.30
N TRP A 37 10.29 -17.82 0.82
CA TRP A 37 10.86 -17.69 -0.53
C TRP A 37 9.84 -17.79 -1.67
N TYR A 38 8.73 -18.51 -1.51
CA TYR A 38 7.73 -18.66 -2.57
C TYR A 38 6.91 -17.38 -2.80
N HIS A 39 6.91 -16.42 -1.87
CA HIS A 39 6.31 -15.10 -2.11
C HIS A 39 7.07 -14.29 -3.17
N ASP A 40 8.36 -14.57 -3.37
CA ASP A 40 9.19 -13.89 -4.38
C ASP A 40 8.79 -14.28 -5.81
N ILE A 41 7.99 -15.33 -6.01
CA ILE A 41 7.53 -15.76 -7.34
C ILE A 41 6.63 -14.68 -7.98
N PHE A 42 5.80 -14.03 -7.18
CA PHE A 42 4.81 -13.03 -7.63
C PHE A 42 5.21 -11.60 -7.27
N ARG A 43 6.41 -11.39 -6.74
CA ARG A 43 6.88 -10.11 -6.24
C ARG A 43 8.09 -9.62 -7.02
N ALA A 44 8.18 -8.31 -7.16
CA ALA A 44 9.40 -7.61 -7.53
C ALA A 44 9.60 -6.38 -6.62
N PRO A 45 10.84 -5.87 -6.47
CA PRO A 45 12.11 -6.51 -6.85
C PRO A 45 12.43 -7.71 -5.94
N ASP A 46 13.63 -8.27 -6.02
CA ASP A 46 14.08 -9.27 -5.04
C ASP A 46 14.16 -8.69 -3.61
N ARG A 47 14.24 -9.58 -2.61
CA ARG A 47 14.26 -9.19 -1.19
C ARG A 47 15.48 -8.34 -0.83
N ALA A 48 16.65 -8.63 -1.41
CA ALA A 48 17.87 -7.88 -1.13
C ALA A 48 17.72 -6.41 -1.54
N THR A 49 17.13 -6.17 -2.72
CA THR A 49 16.84 -4.84 -3.24
C THR A 49 15.78 -4.13 -2.41
N THR A 50 14.69 -4.82 -2.04
CA THR A 50 13.63 -4.23 -1.21
C THR A 50 14.12 -3.73 0.15
N LEU A 51 15.14 -4.38 0.72
CA LEU A 51 15.67 -4.07 2.04
C LEU A 51 16.87 -3.11 2.02
N ILE A 52 17.22 -2.51 0.86
CA ILE A 52 18.25 -1.47 0.78
C ILE A 52 17.83 -0.27 1.66
N PRO A 53 18.68 0.20 2.61
CA PRO A 53 18.32 1.29 3.52
C PRO A 53 18.24 2.66 2.85
N ASN A 54 19.11 2.93 1.87
CA ASN A 54 19.09 4.18 1.13
C ASN A 54 17.90 4.18 0.16
N TRP A 55 16.99 5.14 0.32
CA TRP A 55 15.76 5.18 -0.45
C TRP A 55 15.97 5.39 -1.96
N GLU A 56 16.82 6.33 -2.37
CA GLU A 56 17.02 6.62 -3.78
C GLU A 56 17.79 5.47 -4.46
N GLU A 57 18.85 4.95 -3.82
CA GLU A 57 19.55 3.75 -4.31
C GLU A 57 18.59 2.56 -4.44
N ARG A 58 17.71 2.36 -3.45
CA ARG A 58 16.69 1.33 -3.51
C ARG A 58 15.78 1.50 -4.73
N LEU A 59 15.29 2.71 -4.99
CA LEU A 59 14.41 2.97 -6.13
C LEU A 59 15.10 2.75 -7.47
N GLU A 60 16.36 3.16 -7.61
CA GLU A 60 17.15 2.92 -8.82
C GLU A 60 17.34 1.42 -9.07
N ARG A 61 17.75 0.66 -8.04
CA ARG A 61 17.93 -0.80 -8.12
C ARG A 61 16.61 -1.53 -8.38
N MET A 62 15.51 -1.06 -7.77
CA MET A 62 14.17 -1.53 -8.06
C MET A 62 13.82 -1.37 -9.54
N ALA A 63 14.12 -0.19 -10.11
CA ALA A 63 13.81 0.11 -11.49
C ALA A 63 14.63 -0.78 -12.43
N GLU A 64 15.94 -0.88 -12.21
CA GLU A 64 16.84 -1.79 -12.95
C GLU A 64 16.30 -3.22 -13.02
N GLN A 65 15.88 -3.77 -11.87
CA GLN A 65 15.39 -5.14 -11.81
C GLN A 65 14.03 -5.33 -12.49
N THR A 66 13.15 -4.33 -12.42
CA THR A 66 11.74 -4.45 -12.86
C THR A 66 11.51 -4.05 -14.31
N LEU A 67 12.42 -3.30 -14.94
CA LEU A 67 12.31 -2.80 -16.32
C LEU A 67 11.94 -3.87 -17.35
N HIS A 68 12.44 -5.09 -17.17
CA HIS A 68 12.25 -6.20 -18.10
C HIS A 68 11.33 -7.31 -17.57
N GLN A 69 10.62 -7.04 -16.47
CA GLN A 69 9.68 -7.97 -15.88
C GLN A 69 8.24 -7.66 -16.31
N ASP A 70 7.39 -8.68 -16.25
CA ASP A 70 5.95 -8.54 -16.47
C ASP A 70 5.28 -7.99 -15.20
N ILE A 71 5.36 -6.67 -15.01
CA ILE A 71 4.72 -5.98 -13.89
C ILE A 71 3.26 -5.71 -14.23
N VAL A 72 2.36 -6.23 -13.39
CA VAL A 72 0.92 -6.15 -13.59
C VAL A 72 0.23 -5.30 -12.53
N HIS A 73 0.91 -5.06 -11.41
CA HIS A 73 0.36 -4.38 -10.24
C HIS A 73 1.44 -3.65 -9.46
N LEU A 74 1.08 -2.50 -8.88
CA LEU A 74 1.95 -1.70 -8.00
C LEU A 74 1.23 -1.48 -6.67
N ALA A 75 1.93 -1.69 -5.54
CA ALA A 75 1.33 -1.58 -4.21
C ALA A 75 2.16 -0.69 -3.29
N GLY A 76 1.61 0.43 -2.81
CA GLY A 76 2.31 1.34 -1.91
C GLY A 76 1.71 2.75 -1.83
N MET A 77 2.46 3.67 -1.23
CA MET A 77 2.08 5.08 -1.17
C MET A 77 2.05 5.70 -2.58
N PRO A 78 1.04 6.54 -2.92
CA PRO A 78 0.97 7.20 -4.22
C PRO A 78 2.26 7.95 -4.59
N THR A 79 2.86 8.66 -3.65
CA THR A 79 4.09 9.44 -3.87
C THR A 79 5.31 8.57 -4.16
N TRP A 80 5.42 7.40 -3.53
CA TRP A 80 6.49 6.43 -3.79
C TRP A 80 6.35 5.80 -5.17
N ILE A 81 5.12 5.41 -5.53
CA ILE A 81 4.80 4.89 -6.85
C ILE A 81 5.13 5.92 -7.93
N GLN A 82 4.75 7.19 -7.70
CA GLN A 82 5.04 8.27 -8.64
C GLN A 82 6.54 8.46 -8.85
N ARG A 83 7.31 8.61 -7.76
CA ARG A 83 8.76 8.80 -7.83
C ARG A 83 9.47 7.62 -8.52
N PHE A 84 9.06 6.40 -8.19
CA PHE A 84 9.58 5.20 -8.84
C PHE A 84 9.25 5.15 -10.32
N GLY A 85 8.01 5.49 -10.69
CA GLY A 85 7.60 5.52 -12.08
C GLY A 85 8.41 6.52 -12.90
N GLU A 86 8.68 7.71 -12.36
CA GLU A 86 9.55 8.71 -13.00
C GLU A 86 10.96 8.15 -13.29
N ILE A 87 11.55 7.41 -12.35
CA ILE A 87 12.85 6.75 -12.52
C ILE A 87 12.77 5.69 -13.63
N VAL A 88 11.74 4.85 -13.63
CA VAL A 88 11.52 3.81 -14.66
C VAL A 88 11.36 4.43 -16.04
N LEU A 89 10.63 5.54 -16.17
CA LEU A 89 10.48 6.25 -17.45
C LEU A 89 11.79 6.89 -17.91
N ALA A 90 12.53 7.53 -17.00
CA ALA A 90 13.83 8.10 -17.31
C ALA A 90 14.83 7.03 -17.78
N MET A 91 14.86 5.87 -17.12
CA MET A 91 15.75 4.77 -17.50
C MET A 91 15.34 4.07 -18.80
N SER A 92 14.04 3.92 -19.05
CA SER A 92 13.53 3.22 -20.24
C SER A 92 13.47 4.12 -21.48
N GLY A 93 13.44 5.44 -21.32
CA GLY A 93 13.18 6.40 -22.38
C GLY A 93 11.75 6.33 -22.94
N LYS A 94 10.83 5.63 -22.25
CA LYS A 94 9.45 5.45 -22.71
C LYS A 94 8.53 6.55 -22.15
N PRO A 95 7.42 6.86 -22.85
CA PRO A 95 6.56 7.99 -22.47
C PRO A 95 5.61 7.70 -21.30
N ALA A 96 5.36 6.43 -20.96
CA ALA A 96 4.39 6.03 -19.93
C ALA A 96 4.67 4.61 -19.41
N LEU A 97 4.21 4.28 -18.20
CA LEU A 97 4.51 2.99 -17.59
C LEU A 97 3.94 1.82 -18.37
N ARG A 98 2.76 1.94 -19.01
CA ARG A 98 2.23 0.87 -19.87
C ARG A 98 3.04 0.62 -21.14
N ALA A 99 3.85 1.59 -21.57
CA ALA A 99 4.80 1.33 -22.65
C ALA A 99 5.96 0.46 -22.15
N VAL A 100 6.32 0.54 -20.85
CA VAL A 100 7.33 -0.30 -20.19
C VAL A 100 6.75 -1.67 -19.84
N TRP A 101 5.60 -1.68 -19.17
CA TRP A 101 4.87 -2.86 -18.68
C TRP A 101 3.46 -2.92 -19.29
N PRO A 102 3.30 -3.58 -20.46
CA PRO A 102 2.03 -3.59 -21.19
C PRO A 102 0.84 -4.16 -20.41
N ASN A 103 1.11 -5.06 -19.47
CA ASN A 103 0.11 -5.74 -18.65
C ASN A 103 -0.14 -5.05 -17.29
N LEU A 104 0.40 -3.85 -17.04
CA LEU A 104 0.07 -3.08 -15.85
C LEU A 104 -1.42 -2.72 -15.84
N GLN A 105 -2.14 -3.22 -14.83
CA GLN A 105 -3.60 -3.18 -14.77
C GLN A 105 -4.14 -2.39 -13.56
N ALA A 106 -3.44 -2.45 -12.43
CA ALA A 106 -3.98 -1.92 -11.19
C ALA A 106 -2.90 -1.39 -10.25
N MET A 107 -3.33 -0.58 -9.29
CA MET A 107 -2.53 -0.22 -8.12
C MET A 107 -3.32 -0.44 -6.84
N THR A 108 -2.63 -0.83 -5.77
CA THR A 108 -3.16 -0.80 -4.42
C THR A 108 -2.49 0.31 -3.65
N ILE A 109 -3.29 1.20 -3.07
CA ILE A 109 -2.84 2.35 -2.30
C ILE A 109 -3.42 2.25 -0.89
N GLY A 110 -2.62 2.59 0.11
CA GLY A 110 -3.08 2.65 1.48
C GLY A 110 -2.79 4.01 2.10
N GLY A 111 -3.25 4.23 3.33
CA GLY A 111 -2.81 5.32 4.22
C GLY A 111 -3.12 6.78 3.81
N VAL A 112 -3.65 7.04 2.61
CA VAL A 112 -4.10 8.36 2.15
C VAL A 112 -5.26 8.21 1.15
N THR A 113 -6.08 9.25 1.03
CA THR A 113 -7.12 9.32 0.00
C THR A 113 -6.50 9.36 -1.41
N PRO A 114 -6.93 8.52 -2.37
CA PRO A 114 -6.44 8.53 -3.75
C PRO A 114 -6.74 9.81 -4.53
N ALA A 115 -7.87 10.46 -4.22
CA ALA A 115 -8.48 11.46 -5.08
C ALA A 115 -7.49 12.54 -5.58
N PRO A 116 -6.58 13.09 -4.76
CA PRO A 116 -5.60 14.08 -5.23
C PRO A 116 -4.55 13.52 -6.20
N TYR A 117 -4.27 12.22 -6.13
CA TYR A 117 -3.21 11.54 -6.89
C TYR A 117 -3.72 10.84 -8.14
N ARG A 118 -5.03 10.58 -8.22
CA ARG A 118 -5.65 9.79 -9.31
C ARG A 118 -5.26 10.29 -10.69
N ALA A 119 -5.36 11.59 -10.95
CA ALA A 119 -5.03 12.18 -12.25
C ALA A 119 -3.54 12.00 -12.60
N GLY A 120 -2.64 12.26 -11.65
CA GLY A 120 -1.19 12.11 -11.84
C GLY A 120 -0.78 10.66 -12.05
N LEU A 121 -1.34 9.71 -11.29
CA LEU A 121 -1.09 8.28 -11.47
C LEU A 121 -1.63 7.77 -12.81
N ASN A 122 -2.81 8.23 -13.23
CA ASN A 122 -3.37 7.87 -14.53
C ASN A 122 -2.48 8.38 -15.67
N GLN A 123 -2.00 9.63 -15.54
CA GLN A 123 -1.05 10.21 -16.50
C GLN A 123 0.29 9.46 -16.52
N LEU A 124 0.81 9.05 -15.36
CA LEU A 124 2.05 8.29 -15.27
C LEU A 124 1.93 6.92 -15.96
N VAL A 125 0.78 6.26 -15.82
CA VAL A 125 0.53 4.92 -16.36
C VAL A 125 0.25 4.96 -17.86
N HIS A 126 -0.60 5.87 -18.30
CA HIS A 126 -1.13 5.91 -19.66
C HIS A 126 -0.47 6.98 -20.53
N GLY A 127 0.20 7.98 -19.94
CA GLY A 127 0.68 9.18 -20.61
C GLY A 127 -0.42 10.25 -20.69
N ALA A 128 -0.45 11.00 -21.80
CA ALA A 128 -1.50 11.98 -22.10
C ALA A 128 -2.54 11.58 -23.21
N PRO A 129 -3.00 10.32 -23.34
CA PRO A 129 -4.13 10.02 -24.23
C PRO A 129 -5.44 10.52 -23.60
N ALA A 130 -6.24 11.25 -24.37
CA ALA A 130 -7.54 11.78 -23.93
C ALA A 130 -8.61 10.69 -23.69
N ASP A 131 -8.37 9.48 -24.19
CA ASP A 131 -9.28 8.33 -24.18
C ASP A 131 -8.75 7.15 -23.34
N ALA A 132 -7.72 7.37 -22.53
CA ALA A 132 -7.18 6.31 -21.68
C ALA A 132 -8.22 5.86 -20.65
N PRO A 133 -8.44 4.54 -20.47
CA PRO A 133 -9.30 4.06 -19.41
C PRO A 133 -8.71 4.44 -18.05
N ASP A 134 -9.57 4.70 -17.08
CA ASP A 134 -9.15 4.95 -15.70
C ASP A 134 -8.40 3.74 -15.14
N LEU A 135 -7.25 4.02 -14.54
CA LEU A 135 -6.48 3.06 -13.78
C LEU A 135 -7.32 2.47 -12.63
N LEU A 136 -7.27 1.14 -12.48
CA LEU A 136 -7.89 0.46 -11.35
C LEU A 136 -7.07 0.75 -10.08
N LEU A 137 -7.61 1.63 -9.22
CA LEU A 137 -7.05 1.95 -7.92
C LEU A 137 -7.88 1.25 -6.84
N ASN A 138 -7.23 0.34 -6.10
CA ASN A 138 -7.83 -0.35 -4.97
C ASN A 138 -7.31 0.28 -3.67
N GLU A 139 -8.23 0.69 -2.81
CA GLU A 139 -7.91 1.29 -1.53
C GLU A 139 -7.81 0.24 -0.43
N VAL A 140 -6.82 0.39 0.45
CA VAL A 140 -6.70 -0.37 1.69
C VAL A 140 -6.50 0.59 2.86
N PHE A 141 -7.15 0.28 3.98
CA PHE A 141 -6.97 1.04 5.21
C PHE A 141 -6.24 0.17 6.23
N ASN A 142 -4.99 0.54 6.46
CA ASN A 142 -4.10 -0.15 7.37
C ASN A 142 -3.18 0.85 8.07
N ALA A 143 -2.65 0.46 9.22
CA ALA A 143 -1.61 1.19 9.95
C ALA A 143 -0.55 0.20 10.49
N THR A 144 0.33 0.69 11.36
CA THR A 144 1.34 -0.15 12.02
C THR A 144 0.74 -1.17 12.99
N GLU A 145 -0.42 -0.85 13.55
CA GLU A 145 -1.13 -1.62 14.55
C GLU A 145 -2.06 -2.68 13.92
N GLY A 146 -2.40 -2.57 12.63
CA GLY A 146 -3.36 -3.47 12.02
C GLY A 146 -3.76 -3.17 10.59
N PHE A 147 -4.52 -4.11 10.00
CA PHE A 147 -5.14 -3.98 8.68
C PHE A 147 -6.65 -4.01 8.87
N TYR A 148 -7.32 -2.88 8.58
CA TYR A 148 -8.68 -2.62 9.07
C TYR A 148 -9.74 -2.80 7.98
N ALA A 149 -9.52 -2.25 6.79
CA ALA A 149 -10.50 -2.29 5.72
C ALA A 149 -9.83 -2.43 4.36
N ALA A 150 -10.56 -2.96 3.39
CA ALA A 150 -10.15 -3.02 2.00
C ALA A 150 -11.33 -2.77 1.08
N GLN A 151 -11.05 -2.20 -0.07
CA GLN A 151 -12.01 -2.09 -1.15
C GLN A 151 -12.22 -3.47 -1.80
N LEU A 152 -13.43 -4.01 -1.71
CA LEU A 152 -13.80 -5.29 -2.30
C LEU A 152 -14.38 -5.13 -3.71
N ASP A 153 -15.10 -4.04 -3.94
CA ASP A 153 -15.75 -3.68 -5.20
C ASP A 153 -15.60 -2.16 -5.45
N ALA A 154 -16.08 -1.67 -6.60
CA ALA A 154 -16.11 -0.24 -6.86
C ALA A 154 -16.97 0.50 -5.81
N GLY A 155 -16.41 1.52 -5.15
CA GLY A 155 -17.09 2.28 -4.09
C GLY A 155 -16.31 2.28 -2.77
N ASP A 156 -17.04 2.20 -1.66
CA ASP A 156 -16.50 2.32 -0.32
C ASP A 156 -15.68 1.09 0.10
N MET A 157 -14.82 1.26 1.12
CA MET A 157 -14.07 0.16 1.71
C MET A 157 -14.94 -0.65 2.68
N ALA A 158 -14.75 -1.97 2.70
CA ALA A 158 -15.36 -2.85 3.68
C ALA A 158 -14.40 -3.10 4.85
N LEU A 159 -14.90 -2.93 6.07
CA LEU A 159 -14.20 -3.31 7.30
C LEU A 159 -13.97 -4.83 7.32
N LEU A 160 -12.84 -5.26 7.85
CA LEU A 160 -12.49 -6.67 8.05
C LEU A 160 -12.70 -7.06 9.53
N PRO A 161 -13.90 -7.55 9.92
CA PRO A 161 -14.23 -7.79 11.33
C PRO A 161 -13.49 -8.98 11.95
N ASP A 162 -12.95 -9.90 11.12
CA ASP A 162 -12.30 -11.14 11.56
C ASP A 162 -10.79 -11.15 11.23
N ALA A 163 -10.16 -9.97 11.20
CA ALA A 163 -8.73 -9.82 10.97
C ALA A 163 -7.89 -9.92 12.25
N GLY A 164 -8.44 -10.47 13.34
CA GLY A 164 -7.78 -10.53 14.66
C GLY A 164 -7.73 -9.17 15.38
N ILE A 165 -8.58 -8.22 14.97
CA ILE A 165 -8.72 -6.89 15.56
C ILE A 165 -10.17 -6.70 15.95
N PHE A 166 -10.41 -6.35 17.21
CA PHE A 166 -11.73 -5.95 17.67
C PHE A 166 -11.90 -4.44 17.46
N HIS A 167 -13.06 -4.04 16.94
CA HIS A 167 -13.33 -2.66 16.52
C HIS A 167 -14.48 -2.08 17.34
N GLU A 168 -14.25 -0.90 17.91
CA GLU A 168 -15.25 -0.07 18.58
C GLU A 168 -15.30 1.31 17.92
N PHE A 169 -16.42 1.99 18.06
CA PHE A 169 -16.70 3.24 17.37
C PHE A 169 -17.22 4.29 18.34
N ILE A 170 -16.49 5.39 18.49
CA ILE A 170 -16.89 6.52 19.34
C ILE A 170 -17.42 7.62 18.41
N PRO A 171 -18.64 8.15 18.61
CA PRO A 171 -19.13 9.26 17.81
C PRO A 171 -18.10 10.40 17.74
N ALA A 172 -17.84 10.94 16.56
CA ALA A 172 -16.70 11.85 16.34
C ALA A 172 -16.75 13.09 17.26
N ASP A 173 -17.93 13.63 17.54
CA ASP A 173 -18.11 14.77 18.44
C ASP A 173 -17.85 14.42 19.91
N ASP A 174 -18.12 13.18 20.32
CA ASP A 174 -17.81 12.67 21.65
C ASP A 174 -16.31 12.43 21.79
N ALA A 175 -15.69 11.80 20.79
CA ALA A 175 -14.24 11.60 20.73
C ALA A 175 -13.47 12.92 20.82
N ARG A 176 -13.86 13.93 20.04
CA ARG A 176 -13.26 15.28 20.07
C ARG A 176 -13.42 15.97 21.42
N ALA A 177 -14.47 15.63 22.18
CA ALA A 177 -14.73 16.17 23.50
C ALA A 177 -14.20 15.29 24.65
N GLY A 178 -13.48 14.20 24.35
CA GLY A 178 -12.91 13.29 25.34
C GLY A 178 -13.91 12.38 26.06
N ARG A 179 -15.10 12.17 25.49
CA ARG A 179 -16.17 11.30 26.05
C ARG A 179 -16.10 9.90 25.46
N TYR A 180 -15.09 9.13 25.86
CA TYR A 180 -14.80 7.82 25.28
C TYR A 180 -15.75 6.69 25.73
N GLU A 181 -16.54 6.92 26.78
CA GLU A 181 -17.57 5.99 27.29
C GLU A 181 -18.75 5.78 26.33
N SER A 182 -18.84 6.60 25.28
CA SER A 182 -19.85 6.52 24.21
C SER A 182 -19.49 5.51 23.11
N ALA A 183 -18.43 4.72 23.29
CA ALA A 183 -18.01 3.69 22.36
C ALA A 183 -19.14 2.65 22.14
N VAL A 184 -19.36 2.31 20.87
CA VAL A 184 -20.32 1.29 20.46
C VAL A 184 -19.66 0.22 19.59
N GLY A 185 -20.22 -0.99 19.57
CA GLY A 185 -19.79 -2.06 18.68
C GLY A 185 -20.19 -1.82 17.22
N LEU A 186 -19.62 -2.60 16.31
CA LEU A 186 -19.93 -2.54 14.88
C LEU A 186 -21.43 -2.72 14.57
N ASP A 187 -22.16 -3.49 15.38
CA ASP A 187 -23.59 -3.74 15.25
C ASP A 187 -24.48 -2.53 15.60
N ALA A 188 -23.92 -1.52 16.25
CA ALA A 188 -24.61 -0.33 16.73
C ALA A 188 -24.17 0.96 16.02
N VAL A 189 -23.37 0.87 14.95
CA VAL A 189 -23.01 2.03 14.13
C VAL A 189 -24.19 2.48 13.26
N GLU A 190 -24.34 3.78 13.12
CA GLU A 190 -25.38 4.41 12.30
C GLU A 190 -24.79 4.84 10.95
N LEU A 191 -25.57 4.67 9.88
CA LEU A 191 -25.20 5.19 8.56
C LEU A 191 -25.07 6.72 8.60
N ASP A 192 -24.16 7.24 7.77
CA ASP A 192 -23.92 8.68 7.61
C ASP A 192 -23.51 9.42 8.89
N ARG A 193 -23.02 8.69 9.90
CA ARG A 193 -22.48 9.26 11.14
C ARG A 193 -20.97 9.04 11.21
N GLU A 194 -20.24 10.09 11.55
CA GLU A 194 -18.78 10.01 11.72
C GLU A 194 -18.43 9.39 13.09
N TYR A 195 -17.47 8.47 13.07
CA TYR A 195 -16.94 7.84 14.27
C TYR A 195 -15.41 7.87 14.28
N ALA A 196 -14.84 8.04 15.47
CA ALA A 196 -13.46 7.64 15.73
C ALA A 196 -13.41 6.13 15.98
N MET A 197 -12.58 5.42 15.22
CA MET A 197 -12.38 3.99 15.39
C MET A 197 -11.38 3.73 16.51
N VAL A 198 -11.76 2.88 17.44
CA VAL A 198 -10.90 2.33 18.49
C VAL A 198 -10.67 0.86 18.18
N ILE A 199 -9.42 0.42 18.38
CA ILE A 199 -9.01 -0.94 18.08
C ILE A 199 -8.46 -1.60 19.32
N SER A 200 -8.76 -2.89 19.48
CA SER A 200 -8.09 -3.78 20.42
C SER A 200 -7.44 -4.91 19.62
N THR A 201 -6.14 -5.13 19.84
CA THR A 201 -5.35 -6.07 19.04
C THR A 201 -4.83 -7.23 19.91
N GLY A 202 -4.48 -8.36 19.30
CA GLY A 202 -3.93 -9.50 20.02
C GLY A 202 -2.57 -9.26 20.70
N VAL A 203 -1.93 -8.11 20.45
CA VAL A 203 -0.61 -7.75 21.01
C VAL A 203 -0.68 -6.71 22.12
N GLY A 204 -1.89 -6.27 22.52
CA GLY A 204 -2.12 -5.25 23.54
C GLY A 204 -2.61 -3.94 22.94
#